data_AF-A0A810N902-F1
#
_entry.id   AF-A0A810N902-F1
#
_cell.length_a   1.000
_cell.length_b   1.000
_cell.length_c   1.000
_cell.angle_alpha   90.00
_cell.angle_beta   90.00
_cell.angle_gamma   90.00
#
_symmetry.space_group_name_H-M   'P 1'
#
loop_
_entity.id
_entity.type
_entity.pdbx_description
1 polymer ?
#
loop_
_entity_poly.entity_id
_entity_poly.type
_entity_poly.pdbx_seq_one_letter_code
_entity_poly.pdbx_strand_id
1 'polypeptide(L)'
;MNNFLEVHAWCATNRVELVFPATYASCLNWIEADFAAVWCFVPNGTDHCSHTEQDAAIGDYIRWRNHHARRSQDLRSDPRSATPITRV
;
A
#
# COMPACT_ATOMS: atom_id res chain seq x y z
N MET A 1 24.29 -5.07 8.40
CA MET A 1 23.63 -5.80 7.28
C MET A 1 23.05 -4.75 6.35
N ASN A 2 23.57 -4.61 5.13
CA ASN A 2 23.22 -3.48 4.25
C ASN A 2 21.97 -3.83 3.43
N ASN A 3 20.79 -3.67 4.05
CA ASN A 3 19.47 -4.05 3.55
C ASN A 3 19.18 -3.55 2.12
N PHE A 4 19.72 -2.38 1.74
CA PHE A 4 19.52 -1.80 0.42
C PHE A 4 19.97 -2.68 -0.75
N LEU A 5 21.12 -3.35 -0.64
CA LEU A 5 21.65 -4.22 -1.70
C LEU A 5 20.83 -5.50 -1.85
N GLU A 6 20.31 -6.02 -0.74
CA GLU A 6 19.47 -7.21 -0.69
C GLU A 6 18.13 -6.97 -1.40
N VAL A 7 17.49 -5.82 -1.13
CA VAL A 7 16.23 -5.43 -1.78
C VAL A 7 16.40 -5.27 -3.28
N HIS A 8 17.48 -4.64 -3.74
CA HIS A 8 17.76 -4.48 -5.18
C HIS A 8 17.95 -5.83 -5.90
N ALA A 9 18.70 -6.76 -5.30
CA ALA A 9 18.91 -8.09 -5.87
C ALA A 9 17.61 -8.88 -5.97
N TRP A 10 16.76 -8.78 -4.95
CA TRP A 10 15.42 -9.39 -4.97
C TRP A 10 14.54 -8.79 -6.07
N CYS A 11 14.52 -7.46 -6.23
CA CYS A 11 13.73 -6.80 -7.27
C CYS A 11 14.14 -7.23 -8.69
N ALA A 12 15.46 -7.31 -8.94
CA ALA A 12 16.00 -7.78 -10.21
C ALA A 12 15.55 -9.22 -10.54
N THR A 13 15.51 -10.08 -9.53
CA THR A 13 15.06 -11.48 -9.67
C THR A 13 13.55 -11.58 -9.94
N ASN A 14 12.76 -10.69 -9.33
CA ASN A 14 11.28 -10.76 -9.37
C ASN A 14 10.62 -9.87 -10.43
N ARG A 15 11.42 -9.22 -11.32
CA ARG A 15 10.92 -8.26 -12.32
C ARG A 15 10.14 -7.11 -11.71
N VAL A 16 10.58 -6.63 -10.55
CA VAL A 16 10.00 -5.48 -9.85
C VAL A 16 10.84 -4.24 -10.16
N GLU A 17 10.19 -3.17 -10.61
CA GLU A 17 10.81 -1.85 -10.79
C GLU A 17 10.54 -1.00 -9.53
N LEU A 18 11.61 -0.43 -8.95
CA LEU A 18 11.48 0.49 -7.82
C LEU A 18 11.21 1.89 -8.34
N VAL A 19 10.11 2.48 -7.89
CA VAL A 19 9.71 3.86 -8.25
C VAL A 19 9.69 4.70 -6.99
N PHE A 20 10.52 5.74 -6.96
CA PHE A 20 10.68 6.60 -5.79
C PHE A 20 9.91 7.91 -5.95
N PRO A 21 8.90 8.19 -5.11
CA PRO A 21 8.28 9.50 -5.06
C PRO A 21 9.23 10.52 -4.40
N ALA A 22 8.94 11.81 -4.58
CA ALA A 22 9.69 12.88 -3.93
C ALA A 22 9.58 12.81 -2.39
N THR A 23 10.54 13.43 -1.68
CA THR A 23 10.48 13.52 -0.21
C THR A 23 9.17 14.19 0.23
N TYR A 24 8.50 13.61 1.22
CA TYR A 24 7.18 14.04 1.72
C TYR A 24 6.00 13.91 0.74
N ALA A 25 6.17 13.16 -0.36
CA ALA A 25 5.10 12.90 -1.33
C ALA A 25 4.35 11.59 -1.06
N SER A 26 4.12 11.23 0.20
CA SER A 26 3.39 9.99 0.52
C SER A 26 1.99 9.99 -0.10
N CYS A 27 1.28 11.12 -0.07
CA CYS A 27 -0.06 11.27 -0.66
C CYS A 27 -0.14 10.94 -2.17
N LEU A 28 0.98 10.94 -2.90
CA LEU A 28 1.05 10.52 -4.30
C LEU A 28 1.08 9.00 -4.47
N ASN A 29 1.37 8.25 -3.40
CA ASN A 29 1.29 6.79 -3.36
C ASN A 29 -0.16 6.36 -3.19
N TRP A 30 -0.70 5.60 -4.14
CA TRP A 30 -2.13 5.22 -4.13
C TRP A 30 -2.57 4.41 -2.90
N ILE A 31 -1.67 3.63 -2.29
CA ILE A 31 -2.00 2.88 -1.07
C ILE A 31 -2.23 3.79 0.16
N GLU A 32 -1.77 5.04 0.14
CA GLU A 32 -2.00 5.96 1.27
C GLU A 32 -3.47 6.31 1.46
N ALA A 33 -4.25 6.37 0.38
CA ALA A 33 -5.70 6.54 0.46
C ALA A 33 -6.39 5.37 1.18
N ASP A 34 -5.83 4.16 1.11
CA ASP A 34 -6.36 2.99 1.80
C ASP A 34 -6.05 3.03 3.31
N PHE A 35 -4.90 3.58 3.70
CA PHE A 35 -4.52 3.66 5.11
C PHE A 35 -5.45 4.58 5.90
N ALA A 36 -5.90 5.70 5.32
CA ALA A 36 -6.85 6.60 5.98
C ALA A 36 -8.16 5.88 6.40
N ALA A 37 -8.65 4.97 5.57
CA ALA A 37 -9.86 4.22 5.87
C ALA A 37 -9.63 3.18 6.97
N VAL A 38 -8.50 2.47 6.96
CA VAL A 38 -8.11 1.56 8.05
C VAL A 38 -8.03 2.31 9.39
N TRP A 39 -7.39 3.48 9.40
CA TRP A 39 -7.27 4.34 10.58
C TRP A 39 -8.62 4.80 11.15
N CYS A 40 -9.59 5.08 10.29
CA CYS A 40 -10.91 5.51 10.72
C CYS A 40 -11.71 4.38 11.38
N PHE A 41 -11.67 3.16 10.81
CA PHE A 41 -12.55 2.07 11.23
C PHE A 41 -11.94 1.15 12.27
N VAL A 42 -10.62 0.99 12.32
CA VAL A 42 -9.98 -0.01 13.18
C VAL A 42 -9.39 0.61 14.45
N PRO A 43 -8.44 1.56 14.42
CA PRO A 43 -7.92 2.18 15.65
C PRO A 43 -8.86 3.21 16.31
N ASN A 44 -9.55 4.05 15.52
CA ASN A 44 -10.34 5.17 16.07
C ASN A 44 -11.78 4.79 16.47
N GLY A 45 -12.22 3.57 16.14
CA GLY A 45 -13.60 3.10 16.36
C GLY A 45 -13.78 2.17 17.55
N THR A 46 -12.70 1.61 18.12
CA THR A 46 -12.75 0.55 19.12
C THR A 46 -11.50 0.58 20.02
N ASP A 47 -11.71 0.45 21.34
CA ASP A 47 -10.63 0.31 22.31
C ASP A 47 -10.14 -1.15 22.34
N HIS A 48 -9.06 -1.43 21.60
CA HIS A 48 -8.48 -2.79 21.53
C HIS A 48 -7.67 -3.06 22.79
N CYS A 49 -7.95 -4.17 23.47
CA CYS A 49 -7.26 -4.54 24.71
C CYS A 49 -5.89 -5.19 24.44
N SER A 50 -5.56 -5.51 23.19
CA SER A 50 -4.29 -6.13 22.80
C SER A 50 -3.90 -5.89 21.33
N HIS A 51 -2.61 -6.04 21.02
CA HIS A 51 -2.11 -6.03 19.64
C HIS A 51 -2.71 -7.14 18.78
N THR A 52 -2.97 -8.32 19.33
CA THR A 52 -3.60 -9.43 18.60
C THR A 52 -5.03 -9.12 18.18
N GLU A 53 -5.79 -8.45 19.06
CA GLU A 53 -7.15 -8.00 18.76
C GLU A 53 -7.14 -6.93 17.66
N GLN A 54 -6.21 -5.98 17.74
CA GLN A 54 -6.01 -4.97 16.70
C GLN A 54 -5.64 -5.59 15.35
N ASP A 55 -4.70 -6.54 15.32
CA ASP A 55 -4.30 -7.26 14.10
C ASP A 55 -5.47 -8.03 13.47
N ALA A 56 -6.30 -8.66 14.29
CA ALA A 56 -7.51 -9.35 13.83
C ALA A 56 -8.51 -8.36 13.20
N ALA A 57 -8.74 -7.21 13.85
CA ALA A 57 -9.64 -6.18 13.34
C ALA A 57 -9.14 -5.57 12.02
N ILE A 58 -7.82 -5.34 11.88
CA ILE A 58 -7.20 -4.90 10.61
C ILE A 58 -7.44 -5.98 9.53
N GLY A 59 -7.19 -7.24 9.85
CA GLY A 59 -7.38 -8.37 8.93
C GLY A 59 -8.82 -8.49 8.44
N ASP A 60 -9.79 -8.35 9.35
CA ASP A 60 -11.22 -8.43 9.02
C ASP A 60 -11.67 -7.25 8.15
N TYR A 61 -11.18 -6.03 8.45
CA TYR A 61 -11.43 -4.87 7.61
C TYR A 61 -10.87 -5.06 6.20
N ILE A 62 -9.61 -5.50 6.06
CA ILE A 62 -8.99 -5.74 4.75
C ILE A 62 -9.77 -6.79 3.97
N ARG A 63 -10.17 -7.89 4.62
CA ARG A 63 -10.96 -8.97 3.99
C ARG A 63 -12.31 -8.44 3.50
N TRP A 64 -13.02 -7.70 4.34
CA TRP A 64 -14.29 -7.07 3.96
C TRP A 64 -14.10 -6.11 2.79
N ARG A 65 -13.11 -5.20 2.87
CA ARG A 65 -12.84 -4.22 1.80
C ARG A 65 -12.53 -4.90 0.48
N ASN A 66 -11.65 -5.92 0.49
CA ASN A 66 -11.28 -6.66 -0.71
C ASN A 66 -12.45 -7.43 -1.33
N HIS A 67 -13.34 -7.98 -0.49
CA HIS A 67 -14.55 -8.64 -0.96
C HIS A 67 -15.52 -7.66 -1.65
N HIS A 68 -15.57 -6.41 -1.19
CA HIS A 68 -16.49 -5.38 -1.70
C HIS A 68 -15.84 -4.41 -2.70
N ALA A 69 -14.54 -4.56 -2.97
CA ALA A 69 -13.83 -3.71 -3.92
C ALA A 69 -14.33 -3.98 -5.34
N ARG A 70 -14.82 -2.94 -6.01
CA ARG A 70 -15.05 -3.01 -7.46
C ARG A 70 -13.68 -3.07 -8.12
N ARG A 71 -13.39 -4.18 -8.80
CA ARG A 71 -12.14 -4.35 -9.54
C ARG A 71 -12.07 -3.28 -10.63
N SER A 72 -11.20 -2.27 -10.47
CA SER A 72 -10.83 -1.40 -11.59
C SER A 72 -10.13 -2.28 -12.61
N GLN A 73 -10.81 -2.55 -13.74
CA GLN A 73 -10.36 -3.52 -14.72
C GLN A 73 -9.11 -3.07 -15.48
N ASP A 74 -8.70 -1.81 -15.32
CA ASP A 74 -7.64 -1.26 -16.17
C ASP A 74 -6.81 -0.16 -15.50
N LEU A 75 -5.80 -0.59 -14.73
CA LEU A 75 -4.75 0.31 -14.23
C LEU A 75 -3.73 0.66 -15.32
N ARG A 76 -3.63 -0.16 -16.38
CA ARG A 76 -2.61 -0.04 -17.43
C ARG A 76 -3.01 0.98 -18.51
N SER A 77 -4.32 1.19 -18.71
CA SER A 77 -4.85 2.20 -19.61
C SER A 77 -5.23 3.52 -18.92
N ASP A 78 -5.03 3.64 -17.60
CA ASP A 78 -5.24 4.90 -16.91
C ASP A 78 -4.14 5.91 -17.29
N PRO A 79 -4.45 7.02 -17.98
CA PRO A 79 -3.43 8.01 -18.36
C PRO A 79 -2.68 8.63 -17.16
N ARG A 80 -3.22 8.53 -15.94
CA ARG A 80 -2.53 8.94 -14.70
C ARG A 80 -1.46 7.94 -14.24
N SER A 81 -1.48 6.70 -14.69
CA SER A 81 -0.46 5.68 -14.39
C SER A 81 0.75 5.74 -15.33
N ALA A 82 0.60 6.42 -16.47
CA ALA A 82 1.61 6.51 -17.53
C ALA A 82 2.62 7.66 -17.34
N THR A 83 2.50 8.48 -16.30
CA THR A 83 3.48 9.54 -16.02
C THR A 83 4.77 8.90 -15.51
N PRO A 84 5.91 9.06 -16.20
CA PRO A 84 7.17 8.52 -15.70
C PRO A 84 7.57 9.34 -14.49
N ILE A 85 7.37 8.78 -13.30
CA ILE A 85 8.13 9.17 -12.11
C ILE A 85 9.57 8.81 -12.45
N THR A 86 10.45 9.80 -12.45
CA THR A 86 11.84 9.71 -12.90
C THR A 86 12.49 8.42 -12.41
N ARG A 87 12.91 7.57 -13.37
CA ARG A 87 13.73 6.39 -13.12
C ARG A 87 15.09 6.83 -12.59
N VAL A 88 15.50 6.31 -11.45
CA VAL A 88 16.83 6.51 -10.86
C VAL A 88 17.64 5.24 -11.05
#